data_AF-A0A8H7VDZ1-F1
#
_entry.id   AF-A0A8H7VDZ1-F1
#
_cell.length_a   1.000
_cell.length_b   1.000
_cell.length_c   1.000
_cell.angle_alpha   90.00
_cell.angle_beta   90.00
_cell.angle_gamma   90.00
#
_symmetry.space_group_name_H-M   'P 1'
#
loop_
_entity.id
_entity.type
_entity.pdbx_description
1 polymer ?
#
loop_
_entity_poly.entity_id
_entity_poly.type
_entity_poly.pdbx_seq_one_letter_code
_entity_poly.pdbx_strand_id
1 'polypeptide(L)'
;MTSSNVDSNLLKTQMNSLELLQRKTQSLVDCKATLMSKTEVLDSKKSLLQETNSERQRLQREKKLLREMLQNINQDLESLQEVEQSLTKESDDLERSVNKIKNEQYEPLQDQVNEIRLKIGLNKLPHIQQELEARLAKILEDRRVKWQQEESESSASPTGKRRRLATASRSRR
;
A
#
# COMPACT_ATOMS: atom_id res chain seq x y z
N MET A 1 56.85 -73.11 -44.87
CA MET A 1 55.82 -72.17 -45.38
C MET A 1 54.72 -71.86 -44.36
N THR A 2 54.88 -72.23 -43.08
CA THR A 2 53.88 -72.00 -42.02
C THR A 2 54.06 -70.67 -41.29
N SER A 3 55.29 -70.16 -41.17
CA SER A 3 55.59 -68.90 -40.44
C SER A 3 54.92 -67.68 -41.08
N SER A 4 55.00 -67.51 -42.40
CA SER A 4 54.39 -66.36 -43.09
C SER A 4 52.86 -66.33 -43.02
N ASN A 5 52.22 -67.49 -42.88
CA ASN A 5 50.77 -67.60 -42.74
C ASN A 5 50.32 -67.27 -41.30
N VAL A 6 51.13 -67.61 -40.29
CA VAL A 6 50.89 -67.21 -38.89
C VAL A 6 51.04 -65.69 -38.73
N ASP A 7 52.06 -65.09 -39.36
CA ASP A 7 52.28 -63.64 -39.34
C ASP A 7 51.14 -62.87 -40.04
N SER A 8 50.62 -63.40 -41.15
CA SER A 8 49.47 -62.82 -41.86
C SER A 8 48.19 -62.83 -41.02
N ASN A 9 47.93 -63.92 -40.28
CA ASN A 9 46.77 -64.01 -39.40
C ASN A 9 46.88 -63.08 -38.18
N LEU A 10 48.09 -62.90 -37.64
CA LEU A 10 48.35 -61.94 -36.57
C LEU A 10 48.11 -60.50 -37.04
N LEU A 11 48.63 -60.11 -38.20
CA LEU A 11 48.41 -58.81 -38.84
C LEU A 11 46.91 -58.55 -39.08
N LYS A 12 46.16 -59.55 -39.57
CA LYS A 12 44.71 -59.43 -39.77
C LYS A 12 43.95 -59.23 -38.45
N THR A 13 44.38 -59.89 -37.38
CA THR A 13 43.78 -59.74 -36.05
C THR A 13 44.08 -58.36 -35.45
N GLN A 14 45.31 -57.86 -35.63
CA GLN A 14 45.70 -56.50 -35.24
C GLN A 14 44.94 -55.43 -36.03
N MET A 15 44.72 -55.63 -37.34
CA MET A 15 43.92 -54.71 -38.13
C MET A 15 42.47 -54.63 -37.63
N ASN A 16 41.85 -55.78 -37.36
CA ASN A 16 40.49 -55.84 -36.83
C ASN A 16 40.37 -55.17 -35.44
N SER A 17 41.39 -55.29 -34.58
CA SER A 17 41.37 -54.64 -33.27
C SER A 17 41.53 -53.12 -33.37
N LEU A 18 42.34 -52.64 -34.32
CA LEU A 18 42.48 -51.20 -34.62
C LEU A 18 41.19 -50.61 -35.17
N GLU A 19 40.50 -51.29 -36.09
CA GLU A 19 39.19 -50.85 -36.61
C GLU A 19 38.13 -50.77 -35.50
N LEU A 20 38.10 -51.77 -34.61
CA LEU A 20 37.20 -51.76 -33.46
C LEU A 20 37.51 -50.60 -32.52
N LEU A 21 38.80 -50.38 -32.21
CA LEU A 21 39.26 -49.28 -31.37
C LEU A 21 38.85 -47.93 -31.97
N GLN A 22 39.02 -47.75 -33.28
CA GLN A 22 38.62 -46.54 -33.98
C GLN A 22 37.10 -46.29 -33.85
N ARG A 23 36.27 -47.30 -34.12
CA ARG A 23 34.80 -47.19 -33.98
C ARG A 23 34.39 -46.83 -32.55
N LYS A 24 34.97 -47.51 -31.54
CA LYS A 24 34.68 -47.23 -30.13
C LYS A 24 35.14 -45.83 -29.71
N THR A 25 36.29 -45.39 -30.21
CA THR A 25 36.79 -44.04 -29.98
C THR A 25 35.84 -43.00 -30.56
N GLN A 26 35.33 -43.19 -31.77
CA GLN A 26 34.35 -42.29 -32.37
C GLN A 26 33.06 -42.24 -31.53
N SER A 27 32.50 -43.40 -31.17
CA SER A 27 31.31 -43.45 -30.31
C SER A 27 31.52 -42.79 -28.95
N LEU A 28 32.72 -42.90 -28.36
CA LEU A 28 33.06 -42.24 -27.10
C LEU A 28 33.11 -40.71 -27.27
N VAL A 29 33.68 -40.22 -28.38
CA VAL A 29 33.73 -38.78 -28.70
C VAL A 29 32.31 -38.22 -28.88
N ASP A 30 31.46 -38.91 -29.64
CA ASP A 30 30.06 -38.49 -29.87
C ASP A 30 29.24 -38.50 -28.56
N CYS A 31 29.45 -39.53 -27.73
CA CYS A 31 28.84 -39.63 -26.40
C CYS A 31 29.29 -38.48 -25.50
N LYS A 32 30.61 -38.17 -25.48
CA LYS A 32 31.17 -37.06 -24.71
C LYS A 32 30.59 -35.72 -25.15
N ALA A 33 30.50 -35.45 -26.46
CA ALA A 33 29.91 -34.22 -26.98
C ALA A 33 28.44 -34.07 -26.56
N THR A 34 27.66 -35.16 -26.67
CA THR A 34 26.27 -35.20 -26.24
C THR A 34 26.11 -34.96 -24.74
N LEU A 35 26.97 -35.60 -23.92
CA LEU A 35 26.95 -35.45 -22.46
C LEU A 35 27.25 -34.01 -22.04
N MET A 36 28.28 -33.40 -22.64
CA MET A 36 28.64 -32.00 -22.35
C MET A 36 27.48 -31.06 -22.69
N SER A 37 26.92 -31.16 -23.89
CA SER A 37 25.80 -30.33 -24.32
C SER A 37 24.56 -30.50 -23.41
N LYS A 38 24.21 -31.74 -23.06
CA LYS A 38 23.09 -32.00 -22.13
C LYS A 38 23.36 -31.48 -20.72
N THR A 39 24.60 -31.51 -20.27
CA THR A 39 24.99 -31.00 -18.94
C THR A 39 24.84 -29.48 -18.88
N GLU A 40 25.32 -28.77 -19.90
CA GLU A 40 25.16 -27.31 -19.99
C GLU A 40 23.67 -26.89 -19.99
N VAL A 41 22.85 -27.58 -20.78
CA VAL A 41 21.40 -27.34 -20.81
C VAL A 41 20.77 -27.65 -19.45
N LEU A 42 21.15 -28.75 -18.80
CA LEU A 42 20.64 -29.12 -17.48
C LEU A 42 20.97 -28.05 -16.43
N ASP A 43 22.21 -27.57 -16.41
CA ASP A 43 22.65 -26.57 -15.44
C ASP A 43 21.94 -25.23 -15.66
N SER A 44 21.77 -24.81 -16.92
CA SER A 44 20.96 -23.64 -17.27
C SER A 44 19.51 -23.78 -16.79
N LYS A 45 18.88 -24.94 -17.02
CA LYS A 45 17.51 -25.19 -16.56
C LYS A 45 17.39 -25.23 -15.04
N LYS A 46 18.39 -25.76 -14.34
CA LYS A 46 18.42 -25.74 -12.86
C LYS A 46 18.53 -24.32 -12.32
N SER A 47 19.37 -23.46 -12.91
CA SER A 47 19.47 -22.04 -12.52
C SER A 47 18.13 -21.33 -12.68
N LEU A 48 17.52 -21.45 -13.87
CA LEU A 48 16.21 -20.84 -14.15
C LEU A 48 15.12 -21.34 -13.20
N LEU A 49 15.13 -22.64 -12.85
CA LEU A 49 14.18 -23.20 -11.88
C LEU A 49 14.40 -22.62 -10.48
N GLN A 50 15.65 -22.42 -10.07
CA GLN A 50 15.97 -21.82 -8.78
C GLN A 50 15.53 -20.36 -8.72
N GLU A 51 15.81 -19.58 -9.77
CA GLU A 51 15.37 -18.18 -9.90
C GLU A 51 13.84 -18.06 -9.91
N THR A 52 13.16 -18.93 -10.66
CA THR A 52 11.69 -18.95 -10.69
C THR A 52 11.10 -19.30 -9.32
N ASN A 53 11.73 -20.22 -8.59
CA ASN A 53 11.29 -20.59 -7.24
C ASN A 53 11.51 -19.47 -6.23
N SER A 54 12.64 -18.76 -6.29
CA SER A 54 12.91 -17.64 -5.39
C SER A 54 11.93 -16.50 -5.62
N GLU A 55 11.62 -16.19 -6.88
CA GLU A 55 10.64 -15.16 -7.25
C GLU A 55 9.23 -15.55 -6.80
N ARG A 56 8.82 -16.81 -7.01
CA ARG A 56 7.54 -17.31 -6.49
C ARG A 56 7.44 -17.15 -4.97
N GLN A 57 8.49 -17.48 -4.22
CA GLN A 57 8.50 -17.29 -2.77
C GLN A 57 8.43 -15.81 -2.37
N ARG A 58 9.09 -14.92 -3.12
CA ARG A 58 9.01 -13.47 -2.92
C ARG A 58 7.57 -12.98 -3.06
N LEU A 59 6.91 -13.33 -4.17
CA LEU A 59 5.53 -12.96 -4.43
C LEU A 59 4.56 -13.56 -3.41
N GLN A 60 4.81 -14.78 -2.92
CA GLN A 60 4.00 -15.38 -1.84
C GLN A 60 4.09 -14.59 -0.53
N ARG A 61 5.28 -14.10 -0.16
CA ARG A 61 5.47 -13.25 1.02
C ARG A 61 4.75 -11.91 0.85
N GLU A 62 4.88 -11.28 -0.30
CA GLU A 62 4.21 -10.02 -0.63
C GLU A 62 2.69 -10.17 -0.59
N LYS A 63 2.15 -11.23 -1.20
CA LYS A 63 0.72 -11.57 -1.14
C LYS A 63 0.23 -11.73 0.30
N LYS A 64 1.03 -12.33 1.19
CA LYS A 64 0.67 -12.48 2.61
C LYS A 64 0.58 -11.11 3.29
N LEU A 65 1.59 -10.28 3.11
CA LEU A 65 1.64 -8.93 3.69
C LEU A 65 0.46 -8.05 3.22
N LEU A 66 0.16 -8.06 1.91
CA LEU A 66 -0.98 -7.32 1.37
C LEU A 66 -2.33 -7.80 1.92
N ARG A 67 -2.47 -9.11 2.19
CA ARG A 67 -3.68 -9.66 2.81
C ARG A 67 -3.83 -9.20 4.26
N GLU A 68 -2.74 -9.18 5.02
CA GLU A 68 -2.74 -8.68 6.41
C GLU A 68 -3.11 -7.19 6.44
N MET A 69 -2.56 -6.38 5.53
CA MET A 69 -2.95 -4.98 5.40
C MET A 69 -4.43 -4.79 5.07
N LEU A 70 -4.97 -5.57 4.13
CA LEU A 70 -6.38 -5.50 3.76
C LEU A 70 -7.29 -5.93 4.92
N GLN A 71 -6.88 -6.93 5.70
CA GLN A 71 -7.60 -7.33 6.90
C GLN A 71 -7.65 -6.19 7.94
N ASN A 72 -6.55 -5.49 8.17
CA ASN A 72 -6.52 -4.35 9.08
C ASN A 72 -7.43 -3.21 8.61
N ILE A 73 -7.39 -2.86 7.31
CA ILE A 73 -8.28 -1.85 6.73
C ILE A 73 -9.75 -2.23 6.95
N ASN A 74 -10.11 -3.49 6.75
CA ASN A 74 -11.49 -3.93 6.97
C ASN A 74 -11.90 -3.80 8.44
N GLN A 75 -11.01 -4.14 9.37
CA GLN A 75 -11.28 -3.98 10.81
C GLN A 75 -11.45 -2.51 11.21
N ASP A 76 -10.63 -1.62 10.64
CA ASP A 76 -10.75 -0.18 10.85
C ASP A 76 -12.09 0.35 10.29
N LEU A 77 -12.50 -0.12 9.11
CA LEU A 77 -13.79 0.24 8.51
C LEU A 77 -14.98 -0.23 9.36
N GLU A 78 -14.93 -1.46 9.89
CA GLU A 78 -15.96 -1.98 10.80
C GLU A 78 -16.05 -1.12 12.07
N SER A 79 -14.89 -0.77 12.65
CA SER A 79 -14.82 0.09 13.84
C SER A 79 -15.39 1.49 13.57
N LEU A 80 -15.07 2.08 12.43
CA LEU A 80 -15.62 3.38 12.01
C LEU A 80 -17.14 3.29 11.80
N GLN A 81 -17.63 2.22 11.19
CA GLN A 81 -19.06 2.01 10.98
C GLN A 81 -19.82 1.90 12.31
N GLU A 82 -19.24 1.24 13.33
CA GLU A 82 -19.82 1.20 14.67
C GLU A 82 -19.91 2.60 15.31
N VAL A 83 -18.84 3.38 15.20
CA VAL A 83 -18.80 4.77 15.69
C VAL A 83 -19.82 5.64 14.98
N GLU A 84 -19.92 5.57 13.64
CA GLU A 84 -20.91 6.30 12.85
C GLU A 84 -22.34 5.97 13.26
N GLN A 85 -22.64 4.69 13.48
CA GLN A 85 -23.96 4.26 13.94
C GLN A 85 -24.26 4.80 15.35
N SER A 86 -23.27 4.79 16.25
CA SER A 86 -23.43 5.34 17.60
C SER A 86 -23.70 6.85 17.55
N LEU A 87 -22.91 7.60 16.78
CA LEU A 87 -23.06 9.05 16.65
C LEU A 87 -24.37 9.44 15.97
N THR A 88 -24.83 8.65 15.00
CA THR A 88 -26.12 8.88 14.34
C THR A 88 -27.26 8.72 15.34
N LYS A 89 -27.25 7.66 16.15
CA LYS A 89 -28.26 7.45 17.21
C LYS A 89 -28.24 8.59 18.23
N GLU A 90 -27.06 8.98 18.70
CA GLU A 90 -26.92 10.07 19.65
C GLU A 90 -27.41 11.40 19.08
N SER A 91 -27.09 11.70 17.82
CA SER A 91 -27.58 12.88 17.11
C SER A 91 -29.11 12.89 17.03
N ASP A 92 -29.71 11.78 16.63
CA ASP A 92 -31.17 11.64 16.53
C ASP A 92 -31.85 11.81 17.90
N ASP A 93 -31.28 11.24 18.95
CA ASP A 93 -31.80 11.34 20.32
C ASP A 93 -31.68 12.77 20.86
N LEU A 94 -30.56 13.45 20.60
CA LEU A 94 -30.36 14.85 20.95
C LEU A 94 -31.32 15.76 20.19
N GLU A 95 -31.52 15.54 18.88
CA GLU A 95 -32.46 16.32 18.07
C GLU A 95 -33.88 16.18 18.61
N ARG A 96 -34.30 14.95 18.93
CA ARG A 96 -35.61 14.70 19.57
C ARG A 96 -35.72 15.40 20.93
N SER A 97 -34.69 15.32 21.76
CA SER A 97 -34.66 15.95 23.07
C SER A 97 -34.75 17.48 22.98
N VAL A 98 -33.95 18.08 22.09
CA VAL A 98 -33.97 19.53 21.83
C VAL A 98 -35.34 19.97 21.33
N ASN A 99 -35.91 19.27 20.34
CA ASN A 99 -37.24 19.59 19.81
C ASN A 99 -38.33 19.46 20.88
N LYS A 100 -38.24 18.45 21.75
CA LYS A 100 -39.15 18.26 22.86
C LYS A 100 -39.06 19.42 23.85
N ILE A 101 -37.86 19.76 24.32
CA ILE A 101 -37.66 20.87 25.26
C ILE A 101 -38.11 22.19 24.64
N LYS A 102 -37.75 22.44 23.39
CA LYS A 102 -38.15 23.66 22.68
C LYS A 102 -39.67 23.80 22.61
N ASN A 103 -40.34 22.81 22.03
CA ASN A 103 -41.76 22.92 21.68
C ASN A 103 -42.69 22.70 22.88
N GLU A 104 -42.35 21.78 23.79
CA GLU A 104 -43.24 21.42 24.90
C GLU A 104 -42.99 22.27 26.15
N GLN A 105 -41.79 22.83 26.33
CA GLN A 105 -41.41 23.55 27.55
C GLN A 105 -41.06 25.01 27.28
N TYR A 106 -40.10 25.28 26.40
CA TYR A 106 -39.56 26.64 26.22
C TYR A 106 -40.56 27.59 25.58
N GLU A 107 -41.10 27.26 24.40
CA GLU A 107 -42.02 28.14 23.66
C GLU A 107 -43.26 28.51 24.51
N PRO A 108 -43.97 27.55 25.16
CA PRO A 108 -45.12 27.90 26.00
C PRO A 108 -44.76 28.79 27.19
N LEU A 109 -43.62 28.53 27.84
CA LEU A 109 -43.16 29.35 28.97
C LEU A 109 -42.75 30.74 28.52
N GLN A 110 -42.07 30.87 27.38
CA GLN A 110 -41.67 32.15 26.83
C GLN A 110 -42.90 33.01 26.51
N ASP A 111 -43.92 32.41 25.90
CA ASP A 111 -45.18 33.09 25.60
C ASP A 111 -45.88 33.58 26.86
N GLN A 112 -46.01 32.73 27.89
CA GLN A 112 -46.60 33.10 29.18
C GLN A 112 -45.82 34.23 29.87
N VAL A 113 -44.49 34.15 29.90
CA VAL A 113 -43.64 35.19 30.49
C VAL A 113 -43.79 36.50 29.73
N ASN A 114 -43.79 36.46 28.39
CA ASN A 114 -43.97 37.64 27.56
C ASN A 114 -45.36 38.26 27.75
N GLU A 115 -46.42 37.45 27.91
CA GLU A 115 -47.76 37.94 28.22
C GLU A 115 -47.78 38.70 29.55
N ILE A 116 -47.16 38.14 30.60
CA ILE A 116 -47.05 38.79 31.92
C ILE A 116 -46.25 40.09 31.84
N ARG A 117 -45.12 40.09 31.13
CA ARG A 117 -44.28 41.29 30.94
C ARG A 117 -45.06 42.41 30.25
N LEU A 118 -45.79 42.09 29.19
CA LEU A 118 -46.62 43.06 28.47
C LEU A 118 -47.73 43.65 29.35
N LYS A 119 -48.38 42.83 30.19
CA LYS A 119 -49.41 43.30 31.15
C LYS A 119 -48.87 44.34 32.15
N ILE A 120 -47.59 44.28 32.48
CA ILE A 120 -46.91 45.21 33.41
C ILE A 120 -46.19 46.35 32.66
N GLY A 121 -46.33 46.42 31.32
CA GLY A 121 -45.72 47.46 30.48
C GLY A 121 -44.25 47.25 30.13
N LEU A 122 -43.72 46.02 30.31
CA LEU A 122 -42.37 45.64 29.93
C LEU A 122 -42.33 45.03 28.52
N ASN A 123 -41.20 45.23 27.83
CA ASN A 123 -40.94 44.63 26.52
C ASN A 123 -40.73 43.11 26.61
N LYS A 124 -41.04 42.42 25.50
CA LYS A 124 -40.80 40.97 25.33
C LYS A 124 -39.31 40.62 25.46
N LEU A 125 -39.04 39.42 25.96
CA LEU A 125 -37.70 38.85 26.01
C LEU A 125 -37.24 38.42 24.61
N PRO A 126 -35.93 38.50 24.31
CA PRO A 126 -35.35 37.93 23.10
C PRO A 126 -35.55 36.41 23.06
N HIS A 127 -35.61 35.87 21.85
CA HIS A 127 -35.85 34.44 21.62
C HIS A 127 -34.56 33.63 21.76
N ILE A 128 -34.65 32.40 22.28
CA ILE A 128 -33.48 31.52 22.46
C ILE A 128 -32.70 31.33 21.17
N GLN A 129 -33.38 31.34 20.03
CA GLN A 129 -32.78 31.27 18.69
C GLN A 129 -31.75 32.40 18.45
N GLN A 130 -32.05 33.63 18.89
CA GLN A 130 -31.13 34.77 18.77
C GLN A 130 -29.89 34.57 19.64
N GLU A 131 -30.07 34.00 20.84
CA GLU A 131 -28.95 33.69 21.73
C GLU A 131 -28.07 32.55 21.16
N LEU A 132 -28.69 31.52 20.56
CA LEU A 132 -27.99 30.42 19.90
C LEU A 132 -27.17 30.91 18.70
N GLU A 133 -27.74 31.80 17.88
CA GLU A 133 -27.03 32.40 16.74
C GLU A 133 -25.84 33.26 17.19
N ALA A 134 -26.01 34.07 18.25
CA ALA A 134 -24.93 34.86 18.82
C ALA A 134 -23.80 33.97 19.39
N ARG A 135 -24.17 32.86 20.06
CA ARG A 135 -23.21 31.87 20.56
C ARG A 135 -22.46 31.20 19.41
N LEU A 136 -23.16 30.79 18.36
CA LEU A 136 -22.57 30.16 17.19
C LEU A 136 -21.61 31.12 16.48
N ALA A 137 -22.01 32.38 16.28
CA ALA A 137 -21.15 33.41 15.70
C ALA A 137 -19.85 33.58 16.50
N LYS A 138 -19.95 33.59 17.84
CA LYS A 138 -18.77 33.64 18.71
C LYS A 138 -17.86 32.43 18.54
N ILE A 139 -18.41 31.21 18.52
CA ILE A 139 -17.62 29.98 18.31
C ILE A 139 -16.90 30.00 16.97
N LEU A 140 -17.57 30.45 15.91
CA LEU A 140 -16.97 30.57 14.58
C LEU A 140 -15.85 31.60 14.55
N GLU A 141 -16.00 32.72 15.26
CA GLU A 141 -14.97 33.74 15.38
C GLU A 141 -13.77 33.23 16.18
N ASP A 142 -14.00 32.57 17.32
CA ASP A 142 -12.93 31.95 18.13
C ASP A 142 -12.13 30.94 17.30
N ARG A 143 -12.81 30.17 16.43
CA ARG A 143 -12.16 29.24 15.49
C ARG A 143 -11.32 29.97 14.44
N ARG A 144 -11.83 31.07 13.86
CA ARG A 144 -11.10 31.89 12.89
C ARG A 144 -9.82 32.46 13.49
N VAL A 145 -9.91 33.01 14.71
CA VAL A 145 -8.75 33.60 15.41
C VAL A 145 -7.67 32.54 15.66
N LYS A 146 -8.05 31.33 16.08
CA LYS A 146 -7.10 30.21 16.28
C LYS A 146 -6.37 29.85 14.99
N TRP A 147 -7.09 29.73 13.88
CA TRP A 147 -6.47 29.43 12.58
C TRP A 147 -5.47 30.52 12.15
N GLN A 148 -5.79 31.80 12.37
CA GLN A 148 -4.88 32.90 12.07
C GLN A 148 -3.61 32.88 12.95
N GLN A 149 -3.71 32.45 14.20
CA GLN A 149 -2.56 32.27 15.09
C GLN A 149 -1.66 31.11 14.64
N GLU A 150 -2.24 29.96 14.27
CA GLU A 150 -1.50 28.81 13.74
C GLU A 150 -0.74 29.16 12.43
N GLU A 151 -1.35 29.96 11.55
CA GLU A 151 -0.74 30.39 10.30
C GLU A 151 0.42 31.38 10.52
N SER A 152 0.28 32.29 11.49
CA SER A 152 1.34 33.25 11.82
C SER A 152 2.53 32.62 12.54
N GLU A 153 2.33 31.61 13.38
CA GLU A 153 3.42 30.82 13.99
C GLU A 153 4.21 29.98 12.96
N SER A 154 3.54 29.49 11.91
CA SER A 154 4.20 28.72 10.83
C SER A 154 5.08 29.58 9.91
N SER A 155 4.81 30.88 9.82
CA SER A 155 5.57 31.84 8.99
C SER A 155 6.84 32.40 9.65
N ALA A 156 7.04 32.13 10.95
CA ALA A 156 8.14 32.67 11.75
C ALA A 156 9.38 31.76 11.82
N SER A 157 9.57 30.81 10.88
CA SER A 157 10.85 30.08 10.75
C SER A 157 11.82 30.80 9.78
N PRO A 158 12.97 31.32 10.23
CA PRO A 158 13.92 32.01 9.37
C PRO A 158 15.05 31.05 8.95
N THR A 159 14.79 30.06 8.10
CA THR A 159 15.87 29.19 7.57
C THR A 159 15.67 28.80 6.10
N GLY A 160 15.40 29.79 5.25
CA GLY A 160 15.49 29.65 3.79
C GLY A 160 16.86 30.06 3.25
N LYS A 161 17.93 29.29 3.51
CA LYS A 161 19.20 29.43 2.77
C LYS A 161 18.93 29.21 1.28
N ARG A 162 18.90 30.30 0.50
CA ARG A 162 18.84 30.29 -0.97
C ARG A 162 20.02 29.47 -1.52
N ARG A 163 19.80 28.19 -1.83
CA ARG A 163 20.67 27.41 -2.72
C ARG A 163 20.54 27.99 -4.12
N ARG A 164 21.51 28.82 -4.52
CA ARG A 164 21.73 29.22 -5.91
C ARG A 164 22.06 27.95 -6.72
N LEU A 165 21.14 27.52 -7.57
CA LEU A 165 21.42 26.56 -8.64
C LEU A 165 22.25 27.28 -9.71
N ALA A 166 23.53 26.97 -9.79
CA ALA A 166 24.38 27.34 -10.91
C ALA A 166 24.07 26.38 -12.07
N THR A 167 23.46 26.90 -13.13
CA THR A 167 23.34 26.21 -14.42
C THR A 167 24.70 26.21 -15.11
N ALA A 168 25.41 25.08 -15.05
CA ALA A 168 26.59 24.85 -15.87
C ALA A 168 26.16 24.28 -17.23
N SER A 169 26.07 25.14 -18.23
CA SER A 169 26.00 24.79 -19.65
C SER A 169 27.34 24.17 -20.07
N ARG A 170 27.38 22.83 -20.17
CA ARG A 170 28.52 22.10 -20.73
C ARG A 170 28.22 21.75 -22.19
N SER A 171 28.66 22.64 -23.07
CA SER A 171 28.93 22.37 -24.48
C SER A 171 30.21 21.55 -24.63
N ARG A 172 30.31 20.82 -25.76
CA ARG A 172 31.34 19.86 -26.24
C ARG A 172 30.93 18.41 -25.97
N ARG A 173 30.83 17.51 -26.96
CA ARG A 173 31.47 17.42 -28.29
C ARG A 173 30.59 16.59 -29.21
#